data_AF-A0A7W0ULC7-F1
#
_entry.id   AF-A0A7W0ULC7-F1
#
_cell.length_a   1.000
_cell.length_b   1.000
_cell.length_c   1.000
_cell.angle_alpha   90.00
_cell.angle_beta   90.00
_cell.angle_gamma   90.00
#
_symmetry.space_group_name_H-M   'P 1'
#
loop_
_entity.id
_entity.type
_entity.pdbx_description
1 polymer ?
#
loop_
_entity_poly.entity_id
_entity_poly.type
_entity_poly.pdbx_seq_one_letter_code
_entity_poly.pdbx_strand_id
1 'polypeptide(L)'
;MIEGGTGKALTVAKVEDLLVKVNIDGPVTLERIAVARQLLNEIRVLDAARVEVRKRTAAVITATGTAVTDIHGIGPLTAAIIIGRVGDIRRFPSAGHFARHNGTAPIEASSGPKKRHRLNPRGDRQLNHAIHMAAVTQVGHNTPGRVYYLRKQAEGKTRKEAMRALKRHISSAVYQRLISDSRS
;
A
#
# COMPACT_ATOMS: atom_id res chain seq x y z
N MET A 1 31.10 -22.54 2.92
CA MET A 1 30.60 -21.18 3.26
C MET A 1 29.58 -20.80 2.20
N ILE A 2 28.31 -20.53 2.55
CA ILE A 2 27.32 -20.07 1.55
C ILE A 2 27.73 -18.65 1.14
N GLU A 3 28.03 -18.43 -0.12
CA GLU A 3 28.43 -17.11 -0.64
C GLU A 3 27.34 -16.07 -0.34
N GLY A 4 27.74 -14.97 0.30
CA GLY A 4 26.89 -13.83 0.58
C GLY A 4 26.55 -13.09 -0.71
N GLY A 5 25.46 -13.49 -1.37
CA GLY A 5 25.10 -12.90 -2.66
C GLY A 5 23.78 -13.37 -3.25
N THR A 6 22.88 -13.92 -2.44
CA THR A 6 21.58 -14.39 -2.93
C THR A 6 20.66 -13.20 -3.23
N GLY A 7 20.66 -12.79 -4.50
CA GLY A 7 19.92 -11.63 -5.02
C GLY A 7 18.45 -11.57 -4.59
N LYS A 8 18.08 -10.36 -4.12
CA LYS A 8 16.78 -9.68 -3.87
C LYS A 8 15.47 -10.43 -3.54
N ALA A 9 15.42 -11.75 -3.46
CA ALA A 9 14.36 -12.49 -2.77
C ALA A 9 14.82 -13.92 -2.44
N LEU A 10 15.12 -14.19 -1.16
CA LEU A 10 15.18 -15.55 -0.64
C LEU A 10 13.73 -16.03 -0.47
N THR A 11 13.34 -17.06 -1.21
CA THR A 11 12.11 -17.81 -0.93
C THR A 11 12.44 -19.01 -0.04
N VAL A 12 11.45 -19.52 0.69
CA VAL A 12 11.59 -20.74 1.49
C VAL A 12 12.20 -21.88 0.67
N ALA A 13 11.64 -22.14 -0.52
CA ALA A 13 12.14 -23.18 -1.43
C ALA A 13 13.61 -22.96 -1.84
N LYS A 14 13.99 -21.71 -2.15
CA LYS A 14 15.37 -21.38 -2.51
C LYS A 14 16.34 -21.58 -1.35
N VAL A 15 15.89 -21.34 -0.11
CA VAL A 15 16.70 -21.59 1.08
C VAL A 15 16.87 -23.09 1.32
N GLU A 16 15.84 -23.90 1.09
CA GLU A 16 15.96 -25.37 1.18
C GLU A 16 17.00 -25.90 0.20
N ASP A 17 16.91 -25.49 -1.06
CA ASP A 17 17.86 -25.89 -2.10
C ASP A 17 19.30 -25.51 -1.75
N LEU A 18 19.49 -24.38 -1.06
CA LEU A 18 20.80 -23.93 -0.59
C LEU A 18 21.28 -24.76 0.61
N LEU A 19 20.41 -25.05 1.57
CA LEU A 19 20.75 -25.83 2.76
C LEU A 19 21.12 -27.28 2.43
N VAL A 20 20.50 -27.88 1.40
CA VAL A 20 20.85 -29.23 0.92
C VAL A 20 22.28 -29.29 0.37
N LYS A 21 22.80 -28.19 -0.17
CA LYS A 21 24.14 -28.11 -0.78
C LYS A 21 25.25 -27.82 0.23
N VAL A 22 24.93 -27.60 1.50
CA VAL A 22 25.93 -27.32 2.53
C VAL A 22 26.60 -28.62 2.96
N ASN A 23 27.91 -28.71 2.76
CA ASN A 23 28.70 -29.80 3.32
C ASN A 23 28.79 -29.67 4.85
N ILE A 24 28.47 -30.75 5.57
CA ILE A 24 28.53 -30.79 7.04
C ILE A 24 29.90 -31.33 7.44
N ASP A 25 30.80 -30.41 7.78
CA ASP A 25 32.20 -30.69 8.11
C ASP A 25 32.50 -30.67 9.62
N GLY A 26 31.48 -30.46 10.46
CA GLY A 26 31.62 -30.47 11.91
C GLY A 26 30.34 -30.10 12.67
N PRO A 27 30.38 -30.16 14.01
CA PRO A 27 29.21 -29.94 14.87
C PRO A 27 28.64 -28.51 14.73
N VAL A 28 29.48 -27.50 14.51
CA VAL A 28 29.03 -26.12 14.31
C VAL A 28 28.20 -25.99 13.02
N THR A 29 28.63 -26.62 11.93
CA THR A 29 27.90 -26.57 10.65
C THR A 29 26.58 -27.34 10.74
N LEU A 30 26.56 -28.45 11.48
CA LEU A 30 25.34 -29.20 11.77
C LEU A 30 24.31 -28.33 12.52
N GLU A 31 24.72 -27.68 13.62
CA GLU A 31 23.84 -26.82 14.41
C GLU A 31 23.33 -25.62 13.62
N ARG A 32 24.18 -24.99 12.79
CA ARG A 32 23.76 -23.89 11.90
C ARG A 32 22.66 -24.31 10.93
N ILE A 33 22.77 -25.51 10.35
CA ILE A 33 21.72 -26.05 9.45
C ILE A 33 20.44 -26.35 10.23
N ALA A 34 20.55 -26.90 11.44
CA ALA A 34 19.39 -27.17 12.29
C ALA A 34 18.61 -25.88 12.60
N VAL A 35 19.31 -24.83 13.05
CA VAL A 35 18.70 -23.51 13.30
C VAL A 35 18.10 -22.93 12.01
N ALA A 36 18.80 -23.02 10.87
CA ALA A 36 18.28 -22.52 9.60
C ALA A 36 16.99 -23.23 9.17
N ARG A 37 16.89 -24.55 9.37
CA ARG A 37 15.67 -25.32 9.11
C ARG A 37 14.53 -24.96 10.06
N GLN A 38 14.83 -24.70 11.33
CA GLN A 38 13.83 -24.23 12.30
C GLN A 38 13.24 -22.89 11.85
N LEU A 39 14.09 -21.88 11.57
CA LEU A 39 13.65 -20.57 11.11
C LEU A 39 12.85 -20.65 9.80
N LEU A 40 13.24 -21.56 8.91
CA LEU A 40 12.51 -21.80 7.68
C LEU A 40 11.08 -22.30 7.93
N ASN A 41 10.91 -23.23 8.88
CA ASN A 41 9.59 -23.72 9.26
C ASN A 41 8.74 -22.62 9.92
N GLU A 42 9.35 -21.78 10.75
CA GLU A 42 8.65 -20.62 11.34
C GLU A 42 8.16 -19.65 10.24
N ILE A 43 9.00 -19.36 9.25
CA ILE A 43 8.62 -18.51 8.10
C ILE A 43 7.44 -19.12 7.33
N ARG A 44 7.46 -20.44 7.08
CA ARG A 44 6.34 -21.13 6.40
C ARG A 44 5.02 -20.96 7.15
N VAL A 45 5.04 -21.16 8.46
CA VAL A 45 3.86 -21.01 9.31
C VAL A 45 3.34 -19.57 9.25
N LEU A 46 4.24 -18.58 9.34
CA LEU A 46 3.88 -17.16 9.26
C LEU A 46 3.34 -16.76 7.88
N ASP A 47 3.90 -17.29 6.79
CA ASP A 47 3.42 -17.04 5.43
C ASP A 47 2.02 -17.63 5.21
N ALA A 48 1.78 -18.86 5.69
CA ALA A 48 0.46 -19.48 5.64
C ALA A 48 -0.56 -18.68 6.46
N ALA A 49 -0.21 -18.29 7.69
CA ALA A 49 -1.06 -17.46 8.53
C ALA A 49 -1.35 -16.09 7.87
N ARG A 50 -0.38 -15.49 7.21
CA ARG A 50 -0.54 -14.22 6.46
C ARG A 50 -1.54 -14.36 5.31
N VAL A 51 -1.45 -15.45 4.54
CA VAL A 51 -2.41 -15.71 3.45
C VAL A 51 -3.83 -15.86 4.02
N GLU A 52 -3.98 -16.63 5.09
CA GLU A 52 -5.29 -16.88 5.70
C GLU A 52 -5.89 -15.61 6.31
N VAL A 53 -5.10 -14.79 7.01
CA VAL A 53 -5.56 -13.48 7.52
C VAL A 53 -6.02 -12.59 6.37
N ARG A 54 -5.25 -12.52 5.26
CA ARG A 54 -5.64 -11.71 4.10
C ARG A 54 -6.95 -12.20 3.47
N LYS A 55 -7.14 -13.52 3.36
CA LYS A 55 -8.38 -14.11 2.84
C LYS A 55 -9.58 -13.73 3.71
N ARG A 56 -9.47 -13.92 5.03
CA ARG A 56 -10.52 -13.54 5.98
C ARG A 56 -10.83 -12.05 5.96
N THR A 57 -9.80 -11.19 5.95
CA THR A 57 -9.99 -9.74 5.83
C THR A 57 -10.71 -9.37 4.54
N ALA A 58 -10.32 -9.95 3.40
CA ALA A 58 -10.99 -9.68 2.13
C ALA A 58 -12.46 -10.12 2.17
N ALA A 59 -12.75 -11.31 2.70
CA ALA A 59 -14.12 -11.80 2.83
C ALA A 59 -14.99 -10.89 3.72
N VAL A 60 -14.48 -10.46 4.87
CA VAL A 60 -15.20 -9.54 5.77
C VAL A 60 -15.49 -8.22 5.07
N ILE A 61 -14.51 -7.62 4.39
CA ILE A 61 -14.72 -6.35 3.67
C ILE A 61 -15.71 -6.51 2.51
N THR A 62 -15.67 -7.61 1.76
CA THR A 62 -16.66 -7.86 0.72
C THR A 62 -18.07 -7.98 1.32
N ALA A 63 -18.20 -8.64 2.47
CA ALA A 63 -19.49 -8.80 3.15
C ALA A 63 -20.05 -7.47 3.72
N THR A 64 -19.21 -6.45 3.97
CA THR A 64 -19.74 -5.14 4.42
C THR A 64 -20.44 -4.37 3.30
N GLY A 65 -20.25 -4.73 2.03
CA GLY A 65 -20.82 -3.99 0.90
C GLY A 65 -20.32 -2.55 0.77
N THR A 66 -19.17 -2.21 1.37
CA THR A 66 -18.65 -0.83 1.38
C THR A 66 -18.43 -0.28 -0.04
N ALA A 67 -18.95 0.93 -0.28
CA ALA A 67 -18.80 1.62 -1.56
C ALA A 67 -17.35 2.13 -1.80
N VAL A 68 -16.45 1.99 -0.82
CA VAL A 68 -15.02 2.30 -0.97
C VAL A 68 -14.36 1.40 -2.02
N THR A 69 -14.84 0.17 -2.17
CA THR A 69 -14.32 -0.79 -3.17
C THR A 69 -14.73 -0.47 -4.60
N ASP A 70 -15.73 0.38 -4.81
CA ASP A 70 -16.14 0.85 -6.14
C ASP A 70 -15.10 1.79 -6.78
N ILE A 71 -14.18 2.31 -5.99
CA ILE A 71 -13.11 3.17 -6.49
C ILE A 71 -12.07 2.27 -7.16
N HIS A 72 -11.91 2.42 -8.48
CA HIS A 72 -10.94 1.64 -9.25
C HIS A 72 -9.55 1.66 -8.60
N GLY A 73 -8.92 0.49 -8.44
CA GLY A 73 -7.63 0.34 -7.76
C GLY A 73 -7.73 0.19 -6.23
N ILE A 74 -8.94 0.22 -5.65
CA ILE A 74 -9.18 -0.09 -4.24
C ILE A 74 -9.89 -1.44 -4.13
N GLY A 75 -9.10 -2.51 -3.96
CA GLY A 75 -9.63 -3.84 -3.64
C GLY A 75 -9.90 -4.02 -2.14
N PRO A 76 -10.46 -5.18 -1.72
CA PRO A 76 -10.87 -5.42 -0.33
C PRO A 76 -9.78 -5.18 0.72
N LEU A 77 -8.53 -5.58 0.45
CA LEU A 77 -7.42 -5.35 1.39
C LEU A 77 -7.03 -3.87 1.50
N THR A 78 -7.07 -3.12 0.39
CA THR A 78 -6.83 -1.67 0.40
C THR A 78 -7.95 -0.96 1.13
N ALA A 79 -9.20 -1.39 0.92
CA ALA A 79 -10.36 -0.88 1.66
C ALA A 79 -10.26 -1.18 3.16
N ALA A 80 -9.80 -2.38 3.58
CA ALA A 80 -9.54 -2.68 4.99
C ALA A 80 -8.53 -1.71 5.62
N ILE A 81 -7.43 -1.40 4.92
CA ILE A 81 -6.45 -0.42 5.40
C ILE A 81 -7.10 0.95 5.54
N ILE A 82 -7.89 1.38 4.54
CA ILE A 82 -8.57 2.67 4.57
C ILE A 82 -9.53 2.73 5.76
N ILE A 83 -10.46 1.79 5.86
CA ILE A 83 -11.49 1.77 6.90
C ILE A 83 -10.85 1.66 8.29
N GLY A 84 -9.88 0.76 8.48
CA GLY A 84 -9.21 0.56 9.77
C GLY A 84 -8.39 1.77 10.22
N ARG A 85 -7.74 2.50 9.29
CA ARG A 85 -6.96 3.70 9.64
C ARG A 85 -7.83 4.94 9.84
N VAL A 86 -8.96 5.02 9.14
CA VAL A 86 -9.93 6.11 9.29
C VAL A 86 -10.71 5.95 10.58
N GLY A 87 -11.20 4.76 10.89
CA GLY A 87 -12.21 4.56 11.93
C GLY A 87 -13.49 5.31 11.57
N ASP A 88 -14.00 6.12 12.49
CA ASP A 88 -15.16 6.96 12.22
C ASP A 88 -14.80 8.15 11.29
N ILE A 89 -15.36 8.15 10.08
CA ILE A 89 -15.18 9.21 9.09
C ILE A 89 -15.69 10.58 9.57
N ARG A 90 -16.67 10.62 10.50
CA ARG A 90 -17.28 11.85 11.03
C ARG A 90 -16.30 12.70 11.83
N ARG A 91 -15.16 12.12 12.27
CA ARG A 91 -14.05 12.87 12.88
C ARG A 91 -13.39 13.86 11.91
N PHE A 92 -13.67 13.76 10.60
CA PHE A 92 -13.15 14.66 9.58
C PHE A 92 -14.26 15.56 9.04
N PRO A 93 -14.32 16.85 9.46
CA PRO A 93 -15.40 17.76 9.07
C PRO A 93 -15.48 18.04 7.56
N SER A 94 -14.39 17.80 6.82
CA SER A 94 -14.39 17.97 5.37
C SER A 94 -13.36 17.09 4.68
N ALA A 95 -13.53 16.92 3.35
CA ALA A 95 -12.55 16.25 2.49
C ALA A 95 -11.15 16.91 2.54
N GLY A 96 -11.05 18.18 2.96
CA GLY A 96 -9.79 18.86 3.21
C GLY A 96 -9.10 18.38 4.48
N HIS A 97 -9.84 18.24 5.58
CA HIS A 97 -9.33 17.67 6.83
C HIS A 97 -8.86 16.24 6.64
N PHE A 98 -9.66 15.44 5.93
CA PHE A 98 -9.28 14.08 5.55
C PHE A 98 -7.98 14.03 4.74
N ALA A 99 -7.83 14.92 3.75
CA ALA A 99 -6.63 14.99 2.92
C ALA A 99 -5.38 15.45 3.69
N ARG A 100 -5.52 16.33 4.69
CA ARG A 100 -4.41 16.72 5.56
C ARG A 100 -3.96 15.53 6.39
N HIS A 101 -4.91 14.78 6.96
CA HIS A 101 -4.64 13.59 7.75
C HIS A 101 -3.97 12.48 6.92
N ASN A 102 -4.48 12.19 5.73
CA ASN A 102 -3.90 11.14 4.87
C ASN A 102 -2.69 11.61 4.04
N GLY A 103 -2.23 12.86 4.21
CA GLY A 103 -1.06 13.41 3.53
C GLY A 103 -1.21 13.64 2.03
N THR A 104 -2.45 13.73 1.50
CA THR A 104 -2.72 14.10 0.09
C THR A 104 -3.06 15.57 -0.10
N ALA A 105 -3.27 16.32 0.99
CA ALA A 105 -3.46 17.76 0.91
C ALA A 105 -2.22 18.44 0.28
N PRO A 106 -2.41 19.37 -0.67
CA PRO A 106 -1.32 20.15 -1.20
C PRO A 106 -0.72 21.02 -0.08
N ILE A 107 0.60 20.93 0.13
CA ILE A 107 1.32 21.91 0.95
C ILE A 107 1.92 22.93 -0.01
N GLU A 108 1.46 24.17 0.03
CA GLU A 108 2.12 25.26 -0.70
C GLU A 108 3.57 25.41 -0.26
N ALA A 109 4.47 25.54 -1.24
CA ALA A 109 5.91 25.62 -1.03
C ALA A 109 6.53 26.62 -2.01
N SER A 110 5.98 27.84 -2.01
CA SER A 110 6.49 28.94 -2.85
C SER A 110 6.31 30.28 -2.15
N SER A 111 7.40 31.02 -1.98
CA SER A 111 7.45 32.46 -1.73
C SER A 111 7.63 33.29 -3.02
N GLY A 112 7.47 32.65 -4.20
CA GLY A 112 7.66 33.27 -5.52
C GLY A 112 6.57 32.89 -6.54
N PRO A 113 6.65 33.36 -7.80
CA PRO A 113 5.55 33.36 -8.77
C PRO A 113 5.10 31.97 -9.27
N LYS A 114 5.90 30.92 -9.08
CA LYS A 114 5.54 29.54 -9.42
C LYS A 114 5.01 28.81 -8.18
N LYS A 115 3.69 28.55 -8.12
CA LYS A 115 3.07 27.72 -7.08
C LYS A 115 3.57 26.29 -7.17
N ARG A 116 4.54 25.93 -6.31
CA ARG A 116 5.00 24.54 -6.14
C ARG A 116 4.38 23.96 -4.88
N HIS A 117 4.04 22.67 -4.91
CA HIS A 117 3.55 21.96 -3.74
C HIS A 117 4.55 20.93 -3.22
N ARG A 118 4.85 20.97 -1.92
CA ARG A 118 5.68 19.98 -1.20
C ARG A 118 4.84 18.78 -0.76
N LEU A 119 5.53 17.67 -0.52
CA LEU A 119 4.97 16.48 0.13
C LEU A 119 4.67 16.80 1.60
N ASN A 120 3.52 16.35 2.11
CA ASN A 120 3.25 16.37 3.54
C ASN A 120 3.92 15.17 4.23
N PRO A 121 4.94 15.38 5.11
CA PRO A 121 5.58 14.27 5.78
C PRO A 121 4.83 13.75 7.01
N ARG A 122 3.81 14.49 7.50
CA ARG A 122 3.14 14.24 8.78
C ARG A 122 1.81 13.48 8.66
N GLY A 123 1.35 13.20 7.45
CA GLY A 123 0.12 12.42 7.25
C GLY A 123 0.30 10.93 7.54
N ASP A 124 -0.81 10.24 7.75
CA ASP A 124 -0.88 8.78 7.87
C ASP A 124 -0.25 8.10 6.64
N ARG A 125 0.91 7.46 6.85
CA ARG A 125 1.70 6.88 5.77
C ARG A 125 1.07 5.63 5.18
N GLN A 126 0.38 4.83 5.99
CA GLN A 126 -0.32 3.63 5.50
C GLN A 126 -1.51 4.03 4.64
N LEU A 127 -2.29 5.02 5.08
CA LEU A 127 -3.41 5.55 4.32
C LEU A 127 -2.95 6.25 3.03
N ASN A 128 -1.85 7.02 3.10
CA ASN A 128 -1.26 7.65 1.92
C ASN A 128 -0.75 6.63 0.91
N HIS A 129 -0.16 5.53 1.39
CA HIS A 129 0.31 4.42 0.57
C HIS A 129 -0.87 3.70 -0.09
N ALA A 130 -1.96 3.43 0.65
CA ALA A 130 -3.17 2.82 0.08
C ALA A 130 -3.72 3.65 -1.09
N ILE A 131 -3.85 4.98 -0.90
CA ILE A 131 -4.28 5.91 -1.95
C ILE A 131 -3.27 5.96 -3.11
N HIS A 132 -1.97 5.87 -2.81
CA HIS A 132 -0.94 5.85 -3.83
C HIS A 132 -1.01 4.61 -4.71
N MET A 133 -1.19 3.42 -4.11
CA MET A 133 -1.34 2.17 -4.85
C MET A 133 -2.57 2.20 -5.75
N ALA A 134 -3.70 2.72 -5.25
CA ALA A 134 -4.88 2.94 -6.09
C ALA A 134 -4.59 3.87 -7.28
N ALA A 135 -3.83 4.96 -7.07
CA ALA A 135 -3.42 5.86 -8.14
C ALA A 135 -2.50 5.18 -9.17
N VAL A 136 -1.54 4.38 -8.71
CA VAL A 136 -0.64 3.61 -9.60
C VAL A 136 -1.44 2.62 -10.44
N THR A 137 -2.36 1.88 -9.82
CA THR A 137 -3.24 0.96 -10.54
C THR A 137 -4.10 1.69 -11.56
N GLN A 138 -4.70 2.82 -11.20
CA GLN A 138 -5.50 3.62 -12.15
C GLN A 138 -4.66 4.10 -13.34
N VAL A 139 -3.42 4.57 -13.11
CA VAL A 139 -2.52 5.02 -14.18
C VAL A 139 -2.10 3.86 -15.09
N GLY A 140 -1.92 2.66 -14.53
CA GLY A 140 -1.52 1.47 -15.28
C GLY A 140 -2.58 0.92 -16.25
N HIS A 141 -3.85 1.28 -16.09
CA HIS A 141 -4.97 0.73 -16.85
C HIS A 141 -5.79 1.84 -17.56
N ASN A 142 -6.67 1.47 -18.50
CA ASN A 142 -7.55 2.43 -19.15
C ASN A 142 -8.71 2.82 -18.22
N THR A 143 -8.49 3.86 -17.41
CA THR A 143 -9.43 4.29 -16.35
C THR A 143 -9.69 5.80 -16.39
N PRO A 144 -10.80 6.28 -15.81
CA PRO A 144 -11.01 7.71 -15.61
C PRO A 144 -9.87 8.41 -14.85
N GLY A 145 -9.22 7.69 -13.93
CA GLY A 145 -8.05 8.18 -13.21
C GLY A 145 -6.83 8.40 -14.11
N ARG A 146 -6.59 7.51 -15.07
CA ARG A 146 -5.56 7.68 -16.10
C ARG A 146 -5.85 8.90 -16.97
N VAL A 147 -7.10 9.07 -17.41
CA VAL A 147 -7.52 10.25 -18.19
C VAL A 147 -7.26 11.54 -17.41
N TYR A 148 -7.65 11.58 -16.12
CA TYR A 148 -7.35 12.70 -15.24
C TYR A 148 -5.84 12.98 -15.13
N TYR A 149 -5.03 11.94 -14.92
CA TYR A 149 -3.58 12.05 -14.82
C TYR A 149 -2.93 12.59 -16.10
N LEU A 150 -3.32 12.08 -17.27
CA LEU A 150 -2.82 12.54 -18.57
C LEU A 150 -3.23 13.97 -18.85
N ARG A 151 -4.49 14.35 -18.55
CA ARG A 151 -4.95 15.73 -18.64
C ARG A 151 -4.11 16.67 -17.78
N LYS A 152 -3.78 16.28 -16.54
CA LYS A 152 -2.90 17.08 -15.68
C LYS A 152 -1.49 17.26 -16.24
N GLN A 153 -0.96 16.26 -16.97
CA GLN A 153 0.31 16.43 -17.67
C GLN A 153 0.18 17.37 -18.88
N ALA A 154 -0.91 17.28 -19.64
CA ALA A 154 -1.19 18.20 -20.75
C ALA A 154 -1.36 19.66 -20.28
N GLU A 155 -1.87 19.87 -19.06
CA GLU A 155 -1.92 21.18 -18.37
C GLU A 155 -0.52 21.68 -17.90
N GLY A 156 0.58 21.01 -18.27
CA GLY A 156 1.95 21.41 -17.94
C GLY A 156 2.48 20.91 -16.59
N LYS A 157 1.74 20.05 -15.88
CA LYS A 157 2.24 19.47 -14.61
C LYS A 157 3.25 18.37 -14.87
N THR A 158 4.30 18.31 -14.04
CA THR A 158 5.22 17.17 -14.06
C THR A 158 4.51 15.88 -13.69
N ARG A 159 5.08 14.71 -14.06
CA ARG A 159 4.55 13.38 -13.66
C ARG A 159 4.28 13.28 -12.16
N LYS A 160 5.16 13.85 -11.32
CA LYS A 160 5.01 13.85 -9.85
C LYS A 160 3.85 14.73 -9.40
N GLU A 161 3.66 15.89 -10.00
CA GLU A 161 2.55 16.81 -9.69
C GLU A 161 1.20 16.27 -10.18
N ALA A 162 1.15 15.68 -11.37
CA ALA A 162 -0.03 14.99 -11.87
C ALA A 162 -0.41 13.80 -10.97
N MET A 163 0.56 13.01 -10.52
CA MET A 163 0.33 11.91 -9.57
C MET A 163 -0.21 12.43 -8.22
N ARG A 164 0.34 13.53 -7.69
CA ARG A 164 -0.19 14.16 -6.47
C ARG A 164 -1.63 14.65 -6.65
N ALA A 165 -1.94 15.24 -7.79
CA ALA A 165 -3.29 15.69 -8.11
C ALA A 165 -4.27 14.50 -8.19
N LEU A 166 -3.85 13.37 -8.78
CA LEU A 166 -4.65 12.15 -8.84
C LEU A 166 -4.88 11.57 -7.43
N LYS A 167 -3.83 11.46 -6.60
CA LYS A 167 -3.97 11.03 -5.21
C LYS A 167 -4.95 11.90 -4.43
N ARG A 168 -4.92 13.23 -4.62
CA ARG A 168 -5.88 14.14 -3.99
C ARG A 168 -7.30 13.90 -4.49
N HIS A 169 -7.48 13.62 -5.78
CA HIS A 169 -8.77 13.29 -6.36
C HIS A 169 -9.33 11.98 -5.79
N ILE A 170 -8.52 10.92 -5.73
CA ILE A 170 -8.89 9.64 -5.09
C ILE A 170 -9.21 9.83 -3.61
N SER A 171 -8.42 10.63 -2.89
CA SER A 171 -8.72 10.95 -1.49
C SER A 171 -10.09 11.60 -1.31
N SER A 172 -10.51 12.47 -2.23
CA SER A 172 -11.85 13.06 -2.17
C SER A 172 -12.93 12.00 -2.44
N ALA A 173 -12.72 11.12 -3.42
CA ALA A 173 -13.66 10.02 -3.69
C ALA A 173 -13.80 9.08 -2.49
N VAL A 174 -12.68 8.68 -1.86
CA VAL A 174 -12.69 7.84 -0.64
C VAL A 174 -13.48 8.52 0.48
N TYR A 175 -13.27 9.81 0.72
CA TYR A 175 -14.04 10.55 1.73
C TYR A 175 -15.54 10.49 1.45
N GLN A 176 -15.97 10.71 0.21
CA GLN A 176 -17.38 10.68 -0.15
C GLN A 176 -17.99 9.28 0.03
N ARG A 177 -17.26 8.22 -0.36
CA ARG A 177 -17.72 6.83 -0.16
C ARG A 177 -17.88 6.48 1.31
N LEU A 178 -16.89 6.83 2.15
CA LEU A 178 -16.97 6.60 3.60
C LEU A 178 -18.12 7.38 4.25
N ILE A 179 -18.39 8.61 3.82
CA ILE A 179 -19.55 9.38 4.30
C ILE A 179 -20.87 8.71 3.89
N SER A 180 -20.95 8.21 2.65
CA SER A 180 -22.13 7.46 2.18
C SER A 180 -22.36 6.20 3.01
N ASP A 181 -21.31 5.41 3.25
CA ASP A 181 -21.36 4.19 4.06
C ASP A 181 -21.79 4.51 5.50
N SER A 182 -21.39 5.66 6.07
CA SER A 182 -21.77 6.06 7.44
C SER A 182 -23.22 6.49 7.64
N ARG A 183 -23.97 6.66 6.54
CA ARG A 183 -25.38 7.08 6.53
C ARG A 183 -26.34 5.94 6.20
N SER A 184 -25.81 4.80 5.78
CA SER A 184 -26.57 3.60 5.39
C SER A 184 -26.66 2.66 6.58
#